data_AF-A0A2X2C1N4-F1
#
_entry.id   AF-A0A2X2C1N4-F1
#
_cell.length_a   1.000
_cell.length_b   1.000
_cell.length_c   1.000
_cell.angle_alpha   90.00
_cell.angle_beta   90.00
_cell.angle_gamma   90.00
#
_symmetry.space_group_name_H-M   'P 1'
#
loop_
_entity.id
_entity.type
_entity.pdbx_description
1 polymer ?
#
loop_
_entity_poly.entity_id
_entity_poly.type
_entity_poly.pdbx_seq_one_letter_code
_entity_poly.pdbx_strand_id
1 'polypeptide(L)'
;MTFFLLKDKQQMLNAVRRVLPKNRILAAQVWIEVNQQITNYIRGKVTEMVIVGVFTYFVFAFFDLRYSVLLAVLVGVSVLVPYVGAVLATIPVIVIALFSMGIRL
;
A
#
# COMPACT_ATOMS: atom_id res chain seq x y z
N MET A 1 19.81 -6.70 -31.28
CA MET A 1 19.36 -5.75 -30.23
C MET A 1 20.43 -4.76 -29.80
N THR A 2 21.70 -5.16 -29.64
CA THR A 2 22.80 -4.28 -29.19
C THR A 2 23.13 -3.11 -30.16
N PHE A 3 22.89 -3.27 -31.47
CA PHE A 3 23.16 -2.24 -32.48
C PHE A 3 22.19 -1.03 -32.42
N PHE A 4 20.93 -1.25 -31.99
CA PHE A 4 19.94 -0.17 -31.84
C PHE A 4 20.24 0.74 -30.63
N LEU A 5 20.65 0.15 -29.50
CA LEU A 5 21.05 0.90 -28.30
C LEU A 5 22.30 1.78 -28.55
N LEU A 6 23.20 1.36 -29.45
CA LEU A 6 24.36 2.15 -29.85
C LEU A 6 24.00 3.29 -30.82
N LYS A 7 23.02 3.08 -31.71
CA LYS A 7 22.52 4.10 -32.64
C LYS A 7 21.72 5.21 -31.92
N ASP A 8 20.88 4.85 -30.97
CA ASP A 8 20.07 5.80 -30.19
C ASP A 8 20.71 6.23 -28.87
N LYS A 9 21.97 5.82 -28.62
CA LYS A 9 22.77 6.21 -27.44
C LYS A 9 22.73 7.71 -27.19
N GLN A 10 22.79 8.51 -28.26
CA GLN A 10 22.85 9.96 -28.17
C GLN A 10 21.49 10.57 -27.84
N GLN A 11 20.39 9.99 -28.33
CA GLN A 11 19.04 10.39 -27.95
C GLN A 11 18.74 10.00 -26.50
N MET A 12 19.11 8.79 -26.08
CA MET A 12 18.97 8.34 -24.70
C MET A 12 19.78 9.20 -23.73
N LEU A 13 21.05 9.48 -24.04
CA LEU A 13 21.90 10.34 -23.21
C LEU A 13 21.34 11.77 -23.12
N ASN A 14 20.76 12.31 -24.18
CA ASN A 14 20.14 13.63 -24.17
C ASN A 14 18.81 13.64 -23.39
N ALA A 15 18.02 12.58 -23.45
CA ALA A 15 16.81 12.42 -22.64
C ALA A 15 17.16 12.34 -21.15
N VAL A 16 18.15 11.52 -20.78
CA VAL A 16 18.64 11.40 -19.40
C VAL A 16 19.24 12.73 -18.90
N ARG A 17 19.98 13.46 -19.74
CA ARG A 17 20.51 14.80 -19.42
C ARG A 17 19.45 15.89 -19.30
N ARG A 18 18.27 15.73 -19.92
CA ARG A 18 17.13 16.64 -19.75
C ARG A 18 16.37 16.40 -18.45
N VAL A 19 16.31 15.16 -17.99
CA VAL A 19 15.66 14.77 -16.73
C VAL A 19 16.58 15.02 -15.52
N LEU A 20 17.90 14.85 -15.69
CA LEU A 20 18.86 15.10 -14.63
C LEU A 20 19.01 16.60 -14.36
N PRO A 21 18.76 17.07 -13.12
CA PRO A 21 18.97 18.46 -12.76
C PRO A 21 20.43 18.84 -12.96
N LYS A 22 20.70 19.85 -13.78
CA LYS A 22 22.07 20.39 -13.97
C LYS A 22 22.64 20.96 -12.67
N ASN A 23 21.76 21.40 -11.76
CA ASN A 23 22.13 21.94 -10.46
C ASN A 23 22.11 20.82 -9.40
N ARG A 24 23.31 20.40 -8.99
CA ARG A 24 23.50 19.36 -7.97
C ARG A 24 22.88 19.72 -6.61
N ILE A 25 22.77 21.02 -6.29
CA ILE A 25 22.16 21.50 -5.06
C ILE A 25 20.65 21.28 -5.09
N LEU A 26 19.99 21.61 -6.21
CA LEU A 26 18.56 21.33 -6.40
C LEU A 26 18.28 19.81 -6.36
N ALA A 27 19.13 18.99 -6.99
CA ALA A 27 18.99 17.55 -6.95
C ALA A 27 19.08 16.99 -5.51
N ALA A 28 20.02 17.49 -4.70
CA ALA A 28 20.16 17.09 -3.30
C ALA A 28 18.97 17.55 -2.43
N GLN A 29 18.44 18.75 -2.67
CA GLN A 29 17.25 19.26 -1.97
C GLN A 29 16.01 18.42 -2.28
N VAL A 30 15.76 18.14 -3.56
CA VAL A 30 14.65 17.26 -3.98
C VAL A 30 14.80 15.87 -3.37
N TRP A 31 16.02 15.33 -3.30
CA TRP A 31 16.26 14.02 -2.68
C TRP A 31 15.86 14.00 -1.20
N ILE A 32 16.24 15.03 -0.44
CA ILE A 32 15.87 15.16 0.96
C ILE A 32 14.35 15.25 1.11
N GLU A 33 13.70 16.05 0.26
CA GLU A 33 12.26 16.24 0.30
C GLU A 33 11.50 14.95 -0.02
N VAL A 34 11.91 14.23 -1.07
CA VAL A 34 11.34 12.93 -1.44
C VAL A 34 11.51 11.93 -0.30
N ASN A 35 12.69 11.86 0.31
CA ASN A 35 12.92 10.96 1.44
C ASN A 35 12.01 11.29 2.65
N GLN A 36 11.80 12.57 2.92
CA GLN A 36 10.90 13.03 3.97
C GLN A 36 9.44 12.68 3.66
N GLN A 37 8.99 12.87 2.42
CA GLN A 37 7.64 12.53 1.99
C GLN A 37 7.39 11.02 2.05
N ILE A 38 8.34 10.20 1.61
CA ILE A 38 8.26 8.73 1.73
C ILE A 38 8.14 8.32 3.20
N THR A 39 8.95 8.90 4.08
CA THR A 39 8.90 8.60 5.52
C THR A 39 7.56 8.98 6.12
N ASN A 40 7.05 10.17 5.81
CA ASN A 40 5.74 10.63 6.29
C ASN A 40 4.59 9.77 5.74
N TYR A 41 4.67 9.37 4.47
CA TYR A 41 3.70 8.48 3.85
C TYR A 41 3.66 7.12 4.55
N ILE A 42 4.82 6.49 4.79
CA ILE A 42 4.90 5.19 5.48
C ILE A 42 4.34 5.32 6.90
N ARG A 43 4.71 6.37 7.65
CA ARG A 43 4.18 6.60 9.00
C ARG A 43 2.67 6.78 9.01
N GLY A 44 2.14 7.56 8.07
CA GLY A 44 0.70 7.75 7.90
C GLY A 44 -0.01 6.44 7.58
N LYS A 45 0.55 5.65 6.66
CA LYS A 45 -0.05 4.38 6.25
C LYS A 45 -0.06 3.33 7.36
N VAL A 46 1.03 3.23 8.13
CA VAL A 46 1.08 2.34 9.31
C VAL A 46 0.04 2.77 10.35
N THR A 47 -0.08 4.07 10.61
CA THR A 47 -1.08 4.60 11.55
C THR A 47 -2.50 4.29 11.10
N GLU A 48 -2.80 4.47 9.80
CA GLU A 48 -4.09 4.11 9.20
C GLU A 48 -4.41 2.62 9.38
N MET A 49 -3.45 1.72 9.15
CA MET A 49 -3.65 0.27 9.34
C MET A 49 -3.98 -0.09 10.78
N VAL A 50 -3.29 0.53 11.74
CA VAL A 50 -3.53 0.27 13.17
C VAL A 50 -4.91 0.78 13.56
N ILE A 51 -5.29 1.99 13.14
CA ILE A 51 -6.61 2.54 13.43
C ILE A 51 -7.70 1.64 12.83
N VAL A 52 -7.63 1.32 11.55
CA VAL A 52 -8.62 0.47 10.87
C VAL A 52 -8.67 -0.90 11.55
N GLY A 53 -7.54 -1.56 11.78
CA GLY A 53 -7.49 -2.87 12.42
C GLY A 53 -8.10 -2.88 13.83
N VAL A 54 -7.82 -1.88 14.65
CA VAL A 54 -8.37 -1.78 16.01
C VAL A 54 -9.88 -1.55 15.98
N PHE A 55 -10.36 -0.61 15.17
CA PHE A 55 -11.80 -0.35 15.04
C PHE A 55 -12.54 -1.58 14.47
N THR A 56 -11.99 -2.22 13.42
CA THR A 56 -12.56 -3.44 12.85
C THR A 56 -12.59 -4.58 13.88
N TYR A 57 -11.57 -4.71 14.73
CA TYR A 57 -11.58 -5.69 15.81
C TYR A 57 -12.75 -5.48 16.77
N PHE A 58 -12.96 -4.24 17.24
CA PHE A 58 -14.08 -3.96 18.14
C PHE A 58 -15.44 -4.24 17.49
N VAL A 59 -15.59 -3.91 16.21
CA VAL A 59 -16.81 -4.26 15.45
C VAL A 59 -16.98 -5.78 15.41
N PHE A 60 -15.97 -6.54 14.97
CA PHE A 60 -16.07 -8.00 14.88
C PHE A 60 -16.29 -8.68 16.23
N ALA A 61 -15.65 -8.18 17.30
CA ALA A 61 -15.85 -8.68 18.66
C ALA A 61 -17.27 -8.38 19.17
N PHE A 62 -17.83 -7.21 18.85
CA PHE A 62 -19.20 -6.86 19.20
C PHE A 62 -20.23 -7.78 18.53
N PHE A 63 -19.97 -8.22 17.31
CA PHE A 63 -20.80 -9.20 16.58
C PHE A 63 -20.48 -10.66 16.93
N ASP A 64 -19.65 -10.92 17.94
CA ASP A 64 -19.18 -12.25 18.36
C ASP A 64 -18.67 -13.10 17.17
N LEU A 65 -17.94 -12.43 16.26
CA LEU A 65 -17.44 -13.05 15.06
C LEU A 65 -16.25 -13.95 15.40
N ARG A 66 -16.31 -15.22 14.97
CA ARG A 66 -15.17 -16.15 15.09
C ARG A 66 -13.94 -15.56 14.40
N TYR A 67 -12.78 -15.69 15.04
CA TYR A 67 -11.50 -15.16 14.54
C TYR A 67 -11.47 -13.64 14.36
N SER A 68 -12.23 -12.88 15.16
CA SER A 68 -12.31 -11.41 15.13
C SER A 68 -10.94 -10.70 15.05
N VAL A 69 -9.96 -11.09 15.87
CA VAL A 69 -8.60 -10.53 15.84
C VAL A 69 -7.91 -10.77 14.49
N LEU A 70 -7.94 -12.03 14.01
CA LEU A 70 -7.29 -12.42 12.76
C LEU A 70 -7.88 -11.67 11.57
N LEU A 71 -9.21 -11.62 11.49
CA LEU A 71 -9.92 -10.92 10.43
C LEU A 71 -9.68 -9.41 10.49
N ALA A 72 -9.63 -8.83 11.69
CA ALA A 72 -9.36 -7.40 11.85
C ALA A 72 -7.93 -7.01 11.44
N VAL A 73 -6.93 -7.83 11.78
CA VAL A 73 -5.55 -7.64 11.28
C VAL A 73 -5.50 -7.76 9.76
N LEU A 74 -6.19 -8.76 9.21
CA LEU A 74 -6.27 -8.95 7.76
C LEU A 74 -6.87 -7.70 7.08
N VAL A 75 -7.98 -7.17 7.59
CA VAL A 75 -8.60 -5.95 7.09
C VAL A 75 -7.67 -4.75 7.24
N GLY A 76 -7.03 -4.56 8.41
CA GLY A 76 -6.09 -3.46 8.64
C GLY A 76 -4.91 -3.47 7.66
N VAL A 77 -4.28 -4.63 7.45
CA VAL A 77 -3.18 -4.80 6.49
C VAL A 77 -3.64 -4.61 5.04
N SER A 78 -4.87 -5.01 4.72
CA SER A 78 -5.43 -4.88 3.37
C SER A 78 -5.47 -3.44 2.85
N VAL A 79 -5.55 -2.47 3.76
CA VAL A 79 -5.56 -1.04 3.44
C VAL A 79 -4.24 -0.55 2.81
N LEU A 80 -3.13 -1.32 2.94
CA LEU A 80 -1.86 -1.03 2.25
C LEU A 80 -2.08 -0.93 0.73
N VAL A 81 -2.88 -1.84 0.15
CA VAL A 81 -3.14 -1.93 -1.29
C VAL A 81 -4.62 -1.62 -1.53
N PRO A 82 -4.98 -0.33 -1.77
CA PRO A 82 -6.36 0.08 -1.94
C PRO A 82 -7.05 -0.69 -3.07
N TYR A 83 -8.37 -0.87 -2.95
CA TYR A 83 -9.24 -1.65 -3.83
C TYR A 83 -8.94 -3.15 -3.84
N VAL A 84 -7.71 -3.58 -4.15
CA VAL A 84 -7.33 -5.00 -4.23
C VAL A 84 -7.38 -5.65 -2.84
N GLY A 85 -6.70 -5.05 -1.86
CA GLY A 85 -6.68 -5.57 -0.50
C GLY A 85 -8.09 -5.61 0.09
N ALA A 86 -8.86 -4.52 -0.06
CA ALA A 86 -10.22 -4.43 0.46
C ALA A 86 -11.13 -5.54 -0.11
N VAL A 87 -11.08 -5.79 -1.42
CA VAL A 87 -11.84 -6.87 -2.06
C VAL A 87 -11.40 -8.23 -1.53
N LEU A 88 -10.08 -8.49 -1.46
CA LEU A 88 -9.55 -9.77 -0.97
C LEU A 88 -9.87 -10.02 0.51
N ALA A 89 -9.90 -8.97 1.33
CA ALA A 89 -10.21 -9.05 2.75
C ALA A 89 -11.70 -9.28 3.02
N THR A 90 -12.56 -8.73 2.16
CA THR A 90 -14.01 -8.84 2.31
C THR A 90 -14.48 -10.28 2.13
N ILE A 91 -13.88 -11.04 1.20
CA ILE A 91 -14.26 -12.44 0.93
C ILE A 91 -14.21 -13.31 2.21
N PRO A 92 -13.06 -13.46 2.91
CA PRO A 92 -13.00 -14.29 4.12
C PRO A 92 -13.84 -13.71 5.26
N VAL A 93 -13.96 -12.39 5.38
CA VAL A 93 -14.82 -11.76 6.41
C VAL A 93 -16.29 -12.18 6.22
N ILE A 94 -16.82 -12.07 5.00
CA ILE A 94 -18.20 -12.47 4.70
C ILE A 94 -18.38 -13.97 4.94
N VAL A 95 -17.45 -14.79 4.45
CA VAL A 95 -17.52 -16.25 4.63
C VAL A 95 -17.61 -16.59 6.11
N ILE A 96 -16.70 -16.07 6.94
CA ILE A 96 -16.69 -16.36 8.37
C ILE A 96 -17.92 -15.76 9.08
N ALA A 97 -18.40 -14.59 8.68
CA ALA A 97 -19.62 -13.98 9.23
C ALA A 97 -20.86 -14.85 9.02
N LEU A 98 -21.05 -15.36 7.81
CA LEU A 98 -22.17 -16.26 7.50
C LEU A 98 -22.12 -17.53 8.37
N PHE A 99 -20.92 -18.12 8.53
CA PHE A 99 -20.75 -19.30 9.39
C PHE A 99 -20.92 -18.99 10.90
N SER A 100 -20.55 -17.80 11.35
CA SER A 100 -20.63 -17.39 12.76
C SER A 100 -22.07 -17.14 13.19
N MET A 101 -22.90 -16.56 12.31
CA MET A 101 -24.31 -16.24 12.60
C MET A 101 -25.26 -17.44 12.47
N GLY A 102 -24.74 -18.66 12.34
CA GLY A 102 -25.54 -19.89 12.33
C GLY A 102 -26.27 -20.20 11.02
N ILE A 103 -25.99 -19.48 9.92
CA ILE A 103 -26.48 -19.86 8.59
C ILE A 103 -25.72 -21.12 8.17
N ARG A 104 -26.38 -22.27 8.34
CA ARG A 104 -25.96 -23.54 7.72
C ARG A 104 -26.36 -23.47 6.25
N LEU A 105 -25.42 -23.12 5.37
CA LEU A 105 -25.55 -23.34 3.93
C LEU A 105 -25.62 -24.84 3.61
#